data_AF-A0A3D2J5I4-F1
#
_entry.id   AF-A0A3D2J5I4-F1
#
_cell.length_a   1.000
_cell.length_b   1.000
_cell.length_c   1.000
_cell.angle_alpha   90.00
_cell.angle_beta   90.00
_cell.angle_gamma   90.00
#
_symmetry.space_group_name_H-M   'P 1'
#
loop_
_entity.id
_entity.type
_entity.pdbx_description
1 polymer ?
#
loop_
_entity_poly.entity_id
_entity_poly.type
_entity_poly.pdbx_seq_one_letter_code
_entity_poly.pdbx_strand_id
1 'polypeptide(L)' 'WGQRFSQLNYPIELNSTSGWQAYVDGKPYSGSWRNIPLTSHEAITLAYNSPNIKPDTSFNFIQGE' A
#
# COMPACT_ATOMS: atom_id res chain seq x y z
N TRP A 1 11.50 10.99 3.55
CA TRP A 1 11.84 9.76 4.28
C TRP A 1 13.19 9.20 3.84
N GLY A 2 13.40 8.83 2.57
CA GLY A 2 14.69 8.27 2.12
C GLY A 2 15.94 9.10 2.40
N GLN A 3 15.87 10.44 2.34
CA GLN A 3 17.00 11.30 2.71
C GLN A 3 17.21 11.48 4.22
N ARG A 4 16.15 11.34 5.03
CA ARG A 4 16.21 11.57 6.48
C ARG A 4 16.59 10.30 7.26
N PHE A 5 16.34 9.13 6.68
CA PHE A 5 16.58 7.85 7.31
C PHE A 5 17.36 6.92 6.37
N SER A 6 18.49 7.41 5.86
CA SER A 6 19.36 6.69 4.91
C SER A 6 19.83 5.33 5.44
N GLN A 7 19.92 5.19 6.77
CA GLN A 7 20.30 3.97 7.48
C GLN A 7 19.19 2.89 7.52
N LEU A 8 17.94 3.22 7.17
CA LEU A 8 16.81 2.28 7.24
C LEU A 8 16.56 1.50 5.93
N ASN A 9 17.51 1.46 4.99
CA ASN A 9 17.34 0.83 3.67
C ASN A 9 16.00 1.21 3.01
N TYR A 10 15.76 2.51 2.90
CA TYR A 10 14.53 3.05 2.33
C TYR A 10 14.35 2.56 0.87
N PRO A 11 13.24 1.86 0.53
CA PRO A 11 12.98 1.43 -0.84
C PRO A 11 12.78 2.62 -1.76
N ILE A 12 13.58 2.72 -2.82
CA ILE A 12 13.53 3.87 -3.74
C ILE A 12 12.22 3.94 -4.52
N GLU A 13 11.55 2.79 -4.68
CA GLU A 13 10.24 2.63 -5.31
C GLU A 13 9.17 3.48 -4.61
N LEU A 14 9.31 3.70 -3.29
CA LEU A 14 8.43 4.58 -2.53
C LEU A 14 8.59 6.07 -2.88
N ASN A 15 9.57 6.45 -3.71
CA ASN A 15 9.65 7.79 -4.31
C ASN A 15 9.04 7.85 -5.71
N SER A 16 8.75 6.71 -6.34
CA SER A 16 8.17 6.66 -7.67
C SER A 16 6.75 7.25 -7.68
N THR A 17 6.42 7.97 -8.75
CA THR A 17 5.07 8.46 -9.05
C THR A 17 4.30 7.53 -9.99
N SER A 18 4.95 6.48 -10.50
CA SER A 18 4.38 5.49 -11.43
C SER A 18 4.71 4.06 -11.00
N GLY A 19 4.06 3.08 -11.63
CA GLY A 19 4.24 1.65 -11.35
C GLY A 19 3.49 1.13 -10.12
N TRP A 20 2.92 2.03 -9.30
CA TRP A 20 2.07 1.67 -8.18
C TRP A 20 0.61 1.54 -8.59
N GLN A 21 -0.02 0.44 -8.19
CA GLN A 21 -1.46 0.25 -8.18
C GLN A 21 -1.90 0.02 -6.74
N ALA A 22 -2.94 0.73 -6.30
CA ALA A 22 -3.53 0.53 -4.98
C ALA A 22 -4.92 -0.08 -5.09
N TYR A 23 -5.29 -0.81 -4.04
CA TYR A 23 -6.60 -1.42 -3.87
C TYR A 23 -7.09 -1.15 -2.45
N VAL A 24 -8.39 -0.90 -2.31
CA VAL A 24 -9.10 -0.81 -1.04
C VAL A 24 -10.18 -1.87 -1.05
N ASP A 25 -10.13 -2.80 -0.10
CA ASP A 25 -11.01 -3.97 0.00
C ASP A 25 -11.13 -4.74 -1.32
N GLY A 26 -9.98 -4.98 -1.95
CA GLY A 26 -9.87 -5.67 -3.23
C GLY A 26 -10.25 -4.85 -4.46
N LYS A 27 -10.77 -3.62 -4.31
CA LYS A 27 -11.20 -2.77 -5.43
C LYS A 27 -10.10 -1.80 -5.85
N PRO A 28 -9.85 -1.61 -7.15
CA PRO A 28 -8.85 -0.65 -7.63
C PRO A 28 -9.16 0.77 -7.14
N TYR A 29 -8.14 1.45 -6.63
CA TYR A 29 -8.19 2.86 -6.27
C TYR A 29 -7.61 3.71 -7.41
N SER A 30 -8.34 4.75 -7.84
CA SER A 30 -7.98 5.59 -8.99
C SER A 30 -7.09 6.79 -8.65
N GLY A 31 -6.80 7.02 -7.38
CA GLY A 31 -5.94 8.13 -6.92
C GLY A 31 -4.52 7.70 -6.57
N SER A 32 -3.72 8.66 -6.09
CA SER A 32 -2.43 8.34 -5.49
C SER A 32 -2.66 7.58 -4.18
N TRP A 33 -1.99 6.44 -4.03
CA TRP A 33 -2.02 5.67 -2.78
C TRP A 33 -1.62 6.48 -1.54
N ARG A 34 -0.84 7.56 -1.74
CA ARG A 34 -0.44 8.51 -0.68
C ARG A 34 -1.61 9.33 -0.11
N ASN A 35 -2.75 9.35 -0.82
CA ASN A 35 -3.93 10.14 -0.47
C ASN A 35 -5.12 9.27 -0.06
N ILE A 36 -4.93 7.95 0.10
CA ILE A 36 -6.00 7.07 0.58
C ILE A 36 -6.34 7.48 2.02
N PRO A 37 -7.59 7.89 2.30
CA PRO A 37 -8.01 8.14 3.67
C PRO A 37 -8.00 6.80 4.42
N LEU A 38 -7.27 6.74 5.53
CA LEU A 38 -7.21 5.53 6.35
C LEU A 38 -8.47 5.45 7.21
N THR A 39 -9.33 4.47 6.95
CA THR A 39 -10.46 4.17 7.83
C THR A 39 -10.28 2.81 8.50
N SER A 40 -10.96 2.61 9.63
CA SER A 40 -10.86 1.36 10.38
C SER A 40 -11.42 0.19 9.57
N HIS A 41 -10.76 -0.96 9.68
CA HIS A 41 -11.17 -2.22 9.07
C HIS A 41 -11.08 -2.29 7.53
N GLU A 42 -10.39 -1.34 6.88
CA GLU A 42 -10.06 -1.45 5.46
C GLU A 42 -8.80 -2.29 5.22
N ALA A 43 -8.83 -3.11 4.17
CA ALA A 43 -7.64 -3.76 3.63
C ALA A 43 -7.06 -2.91 2.50
N ILE A 44 -5.85 -2.38 2.71
CA ILE A 44 -5.13 -1.62 1.69
C ILE A 44 -4.01 -2.47 1.11
N THR A 45 -4.11 -2.83 -0.17
CA THR A 45 -3.02 -3.50 -0.90
C THR A 45 -2.30 -2.48 -1.78
N LEU A 46 -0.97 -2.41 -1.64
CA LEU A 46 -0.08 -1.63 -2.49
C LEU A 46 0.76 -2.57 -3.36
N ALA A 47 0.67 -2.43 -4.67
CA ALA A 47 1.36 -3.28 -5.63
C ALA A 47 2.29 -2.44 -6.53
N TYR A 48 3.59 -2.71 -6.52
CA TYR A 48 4.56 -2.06 -7.41
C TYR A 48 4.94 -3.00 -8.54
N ASN A 49 4.65 -2.62 -9.80
CA ASN A 49 4.96 -3.39 -11.01
C ASN A 49 4.66 -4.89 -10.89
N SER A 50 3.55 -5.23 -10.24
CA SER A 50 3.18 -6.61 -9.90
C SER A 50 2.01 -7.08 -10.78
N PRO A 51 2.28 -7.67 -11.96
CA PRO A 51 1.22 -8.20 -12.80
C PRO A 51 0.49 -9.35 -12.09
N ASN A 52 -0.82 -9.47 -12.31
CA ASN A 52 -1.67 -10.52 -11.73
C ASN A 52 -1.75 -10.52 -10.19
N ILE A 53 -1.54 -9.38 -9.54
CA ILE A 53 -1.75 -9.24 -8.10
C ILE A 53 -3.16 -9.67 -7.70
N LYS A 54 -3.27 -10.40 -6.59
CA LYS A 54 -4.54 -10.69 -5.92
C LYS A 54 -4.63 -9.78 -4.70
N PRO A 55 -5.41 -8.69 -4.76
CA PRO A 55 -5.51 -7.76 -3.65
C PRO A 55 -6.29 -8.38 -2.49
N ASP A 56 -5.95 -7.94 -1.29
CA ASP A 56 -6.61 -8.37 -0.07
C ASP A 56 -8.00 -7.75 0.00
N THR A 57 -8.98 -8.53 0.43
CA THR A 57 -10.38 -8.09 0.57
C THR A 57 -10.80 -7.83 2.02
N SER A 58 -9.94 -8.22 2.97
CA SER A 58 -10.22 -8.12 4.41
C SER A 58 -8.93 -8.14 5.19
N PHE A 59 -8.86 -7.33 6.25
CA PHE A 59 -7.77 -7.42 7.22
C PHE A 59 -8.22 -8.30 8.39
N ASN A 60 -7.55 -9.44 8.59
CA ASN A 60 -7.78 -10.29 9.75
C ASN A 60 -7.11 -9.66 10.97
N PHE A 61 -7.87 -8.90 11.77
CA PHE A 61 -7.45 -8.60 13.12
C PHE A 61 -7.37 -9.92 13.89
N ILE A 62 -6.16 -10.41 14.18
CA ILE A 62 -6.02 -11.44 15.20
C ILE A 62 -6.40 -10.76 16.52
N GLN A 63 -7.59 -11.09 17.01
CA GLN A 63 -8.11 -10.55 18.25
C GLN A 63 -7.52 -11.39 19.41
N GLY A 64 -6.45 -10.88 20.03
CA GLY A 64 -5.92 -11.42 21.29
C GLY A 64 -4.40 -11.47 21.37
N GLU A 65 -3.80 -10.43 21.96
CA GLU A 65 -2.77 -10.55 22.99
C GLU A 65 -3.11 -9.59 24.13
#